data_AF-A0A952D3K3-F1
#
_entry.id   AF-A0A952D3K3-F1
#
_cell.length_a   1.000
_cell.length_b   1.000
_cell.length_c   1.000
_cell.angle_alpha   90.00
_cell.angle_beta   90.00
_cell.angle_gamma   90.00
#
_symmetry.space_group_name_H-M   'P 1'
#
loop_
_entity.id
_entity.type
_entity.pdbx_description
1 polymer ?
#
loop_
_entity_poly.entity_id
_entity_poly.type
_entity_poly.pdbx_seq_one_letter_code
_entity_poly.pdbx_strand_id
1 'polypeptide(L)'
;MDWPELRIRFDRSGRGVGSCGFMGLAALALAPSAAAPDRDAFVLHQPTIPVETALEHATPDILPGLRLAISEYERAGGKYVLGPNDCSTFVCDYFEGLGVKPRWRMGTRDMVSRTYTRRAGLEWADNAQNGVAFAYRYSSPEGKEEGHCGIMLVLGGREFMMHNSGSAGGLVVESRDAFLKRQAELGVDLKGIRYLTLP
;
A
#
# COMPACT_ATOMS: atom_id res chain seq x y z
N MET A 1 -27.09 -4.76 17.03
CA MET A 1 -25.87 -5.11 17.79
C MET A 1 -24.91 -4.02 17.39
N ASP A 2 -24.92 -2.96 18.17
CA ASP A 2 -24.62 -1.61 17.69
C ASP A 2 -23.20 -1.25 18.13
N TRP A 3 -22.37 -0.91 17.15
CA TRP A 3 -21.01 -0.42 17.37
C TRP A 3 -21.07 1.04 17.84
N PRO A 4 -20.22 1.48 18.79
CA PRO A 4 -20.27 2.87 19.24
C PRO A 4 -19.72 3.80 18.14
N GLU A 5 -20.55 4.74 17.68
CA GLU A 5 -20.10 5.89 16.90
C GLU A 5 -19.22 6.79 17.76
N LEU A 6 -17.91 6.84 17.47
CA LEU A 6 -17.02 7.84 18.06
C LEU A 6 -17.22 9.17 17.30
N ARG A 7 -18.16 10.01 17.76
CA ARG A 7 -18.34 11.37 17.24
C ARG A 7 -17.38 12.33 17.93
N ILE A 8 -16.27 12.64 17.28
CA ILE A 8 -15.42 13.77 17.68
C ILE A 8 -15.95 15.03 16.98
N ARG A 9 -16.49 15.99 17.75
CA ARG A 9 -16.75 17.35 17.27
C ARG A 9 -15.55 18.23 17.61
N PHE A 10 -14.98 18.88 16.60
CA PHE A 10 -14.02 19.96 16.78
C PHE A 10 -14.75 21.30 16.78
N ASP A 11 -14.39 22.21 17.67
CA ASP A 11 -14.78 23.61 17.53
C ASP A 11 -13.85 24.33 16.54
N ARG A 12 -14.25 25.53 16.09
CA ARG A 12 -13.63 26.25 14.96
C ARG A 12 -12.24 26.84 15.26
N SER A 13 -11.61 26.55 16.39
CA SER A 13 -10.26 27.05 16.72
C SER A 13 -9.26 25.97 17.15
N GLY A 14 -9.66 24.70 17.20
CA GLY A 14 -8.72 23.57 17.26
C GLY A 14 -7.92 23.46 18.57
N ARG A 15 -8.40 23.99 19.69
CA ARG A 15 -7.79 23.76 21.02
C ARG A 15 -8.86 23.40 22.05
N GLY A 16 -8.84 22.14 22.50
CA GLY A 16 -9.55 21.73 23.71
C GLY A 16 -8.82 22.26 24.95
N VAL A 17 -9.43 23.22 25.64
CA VAL A 17 -9.00 23.69 26.96
C VAL A 17 -10.06 23.24 27.96
N GLY A 18 -9.65 22.54 29.01
CA GLY A 18 -10.49 22.22 30.16
C GLY A 18 -9.67 22.34 31.44
N SER A 19 -9.94 23.38 32.22
CA SER A 19 -9.34 23.68 33.52
C SER A 19 -10.37 23.51 34.66
N CYS A 20 -9.85 23.41 35.89
CA CYS A 20 -10.48 23.40 37.23
C CYS A 20 -10.82 21.99 37.80
N GLY A 21 -10.45 21.60 39.02
CA GLY A 21 -9.69 22.22 40.10
C GLY A 21 -9.62 21.32 41.36
N PHE A 22 -8.54 21.50 42.14
CA PHE A 22 -8.32 21.27 43.58
C PHE A 22 -8.34 19.89 44.30
N MET A 23 -7.16 19.65 44.92
CA MET A 23 -6.82 19.00 46.20
C MET A 23 -6.91 17.48 46.42
N GLY A 24 -5.76 16.89 46.77
CA GLY A 24 -5.65 15.59 47.45
C GLY A 24 -4.23 15.04 47.45
N LEU A 25 -3.57 15.08 48.61
CA LEU A 25 -2.20 14.60 48.87
C LEU A 25 -2.07 13.07 48.72
N ALA A 26 -0.83 12.65 48.41
CA ALA A 26 -0.19 11.37 48.72
C ALA A 26 -0.64 10.10 47.96
N ALA A 27 0.25 9.59 47.10
CA ALA A 27 1.00 8.36 47.39
C ALA A 27 1.99 8.08 46.25
N LEU A 28 3.22 7.83 46.64
CA LEU A 28 4.27 7.29 45.81
C LEU A 28 3.85 5.89 45.32
N ALA A 29 3.45 5.77 44.06
CA ALA A 29 3.53 4.52 43.33
C ALA A 29 4.39 4.80 42.10
N LEU A 30 5.58 4.20 42.08
CA LEU A 30 6.31 3.93 40.85
C LEU A 30 5.39 3.07 39.99
N ALA A 31 4.48 3.70 39.25
CA ALA A 31 3.86 3.05 38.13
C ALA A 31 5.01 2.76 37.16
N PRO A 32 5.18 1.51 36.68
CA PRO A 32 6.04 1.29 35.54
C PRO A 32 5.55 2.26 34.48
N SER A 33 6.46 3.09 33.96
CA SER A 33 6.21 3.92 32.79
C SER A 33 5.49 3.03 31.79
N ALA A 34 4.17 3.19 31.67
CA ALA A 34 3.41 2.54 30.62
C ALA A 34 4.07 3.09 29.37
N ALA A 35 4.92 2.28 28.75
CA ALA A 35 5.56 2.64 27.50
C ALA A 35 4.43 3.19 26.64
N ALA A 36 4.54 4.46 26.25
CA ALA A 36 3.60 5.04 25.32
C ALA A 36 3.46 4.01 24.19
N PRO A 37 2.23 3.55 23.86
CA PRO A 37 2.06 2.52 22.85
C PRO A 37 2.87 2.95 21.64
N ASP A 38 3.76 2.06 21.19
CA ASP A 38 4.71 2.35 20.12
C ASP A 38 3.94 2.99 18.96
N ARG A 39 4.20 4.27 18.73
CA ARG A 39 3.45 5.09 17.78
C ARG A 39 3.57 4.49 16.39
N ASP A 40 4.70 3.88 16.09
CA ASP A 40 4.99 3.23 14.82
C ASP A 40 4.14 1.97 14.67
N ALA A 41 4.04 1.16 15.72
CA ALA A 41 3.14 0.03 15.75
C ALA A 41 1.69 0.46 15.50
N PHE A 42 1.20 1.52 16.17
CA PHE A 42 -0.16 2.03 15.97
C PHE A 42 -0.43 2.50 14.54
N VAL A 43 0.50 3.22 13.91
CA VAL A 43 0.34 3.67 12.51
C VAL A 43 0.26 2.46 11.58
N LEU A 44 1.11 1.45 11.78
CA LEU A 44 1.05 0.19 11.05
C LEU A 44 -0.21 -0.64 11.38
N HIS A 45 -1.05 -0.21 12.33
CA HIS A 45 -2.37 -0.78 12.57
C HIS A 45 -3.51 -0.22 11.72
N GLN A 46 -3.29 0.85 10.98
CA GLN A 46 -4.32 1.44 10.13
C GLN A 46 -4.55 0.63 8.83
N PRO A 47 -5.79 0.61 8.31
CA PRO A 47 -6.10 -0.04 7.03
C PRO A 47 -5.42 0.65 5.84
N THR A 48 -5.02 1.91 6.00
CA THR A 48 -4.27 2.69 5.04
C THR A 48 -3.20 3.48 5.79
N ILE A 49 -2.00 3.57 5.24
CA ILE A 49 -0.89 4.34 5.83
C ILE A 49 -0.34 5.36 4.82
N PRO A 50 0.34 6.42 5.29
CA PRO A 50 1.05 7.34 4.41
C PRO A 50 2.17 6.64 3.63
N VAL A 51 2.48 7.16 2.43
CA VAL A 51 3.58 6.66 1.59
C VAL A 51 4.93 6.86 2.30
N GLU A 52 5.09 7.97 3.01
CA GLU A 52 6.28 8.32 3.77
C GLU A 52 6.55 7.28 4.85
N THR A 53 5.51 6.89 5.60
CA THR A 53 5.60 5.81 6.59
C THR A 53 6.01 4.49 5.94
N ALA A 54 5.43 4.16 4.78
CA ALA A 54 5.83 2.95 4.06
C ALA A 54 7.31 2.96 3.66
N LEU A 55 7.84 4.12 3.25
CA LEU A 55 9.25 4.29 2.89
C LEU A 55 10.19 4.25 4.10
N GLU A 56 9.78 4.81 5.24
CA GLU A 56 10.58 4.79 6.48
C GLU A 56 10.82 3.36 6.99
N HIS A 57 9.85 2.47 6.78
CA HIS A 57 9.90 1.08 7.23
C HIS A 57 10.28 0.07 6.13
N ALA A 58 10.44 0.50 4.88
CA ALA A 58 10.81 -0.38 3.78
C ALA A 58 12.24 -0.89 3.93
N THR A 59 12.48 -2.14 3.50
CA THR A 59 13.80 -2.76 3.59
C THR A 59 14.76 -2.17 2.54
N PRO A 60 16.08 -2.12 2.82
CA PRO A 60 17.06 -1.52 1.92
C PRO A 60 17.10 -2.09 0.50
N ASP A 61 16.74 -3.36 0.31
CA ASP A 61 16.75 -4.06 -0.97
C ASP A 61 15.64 -3.60 -1.92
N ILE A 62 14.47 -3.18 -1.40
CA ILE A 62 13.34 -2.74 -2.23
C ILE A 62 13.26 -1.21 -2.37
N LEU A 63 13.91 -0.49 -1.46
CA LEU A 63 13.90 0.98 -1.40
C LEU A 63 14.31 1.68 -2.71
N PRO A 64 15.34 1.23 -3.45
CA PRO A 64 15.69 1.85 -4.74
C PRO A 64 14.54 1.82 -5.74
N GLY A 65 13.86 0.68 -5.84
CA GLY A 65 12.68 0.50 -6.69
C GLY A 65 11.53 1.41 -6.27
N LEU A 66 11.18 1.42 -4.99
CA LEU A 66 10.08 2.25 -4.48
C LEU A 66 10.34 3.74 -4.70
N ARG A 67 11.58 4.19 -4.45
CA ARG A 67 11.96 5.60 -4.64
C ARG A 67 11.87 6.01 -6.10
N LEU A 68 12.32 5.18 -7.03
CA LEU A 68 12.18 5.49 -8.46
C LEU A 68 10.71 5.55 -8.86
N ALA A 69 9.92 4.53 -8.54
CA ALA A 69 8.51 4.47 -8.88
C ALA A 69 7.70 5.67 -8.34
N ILE A 70 7.96 6.07 -7.09
CA ILE A 70 7.31 7.24 -6.48
C ILE A 70 7.79 8.53 -7.14
N SER A 71 9.10 8.67 -7.37
CA SER A 71 9.64 9.85 -8.06
C SER A 71 9.04 10.03 -9.46
N GLU A 72 8.88 8.93 -10.20
CA GLU A 72 8.28 8.93 -11.53
C GLU A 72 6.79 9.25 -11.50
N TYR A 73 6.06 8.67 -10.54
CA TYR A 73 4.66 9.01 -10.27
C TYR A 73 4.46 10.50 -9.99
N GLU A 74 5.30 11.08 -9.11
CA GLU A 74 5.25 12.52 -8.78
C GLU A 74 5.63 13.39 -9.97
N ARG A 75 6.67 13.00 -10.73
CA ARG A 75 7.11 13.69 -11.95
C ARG A 75 6.01 13.72 -13.01
N ALA A 76 5.16 12.70 -13.06
CA ALA A 76 4.00 12.62 -13.94
C ALA A 76 2.74 13.34 -13.38
N GLY A 77 2.88 14.06 -12.27
CA GLY A 77 1.85 14.96 -11.71
C GLY A 77 1.07 14.40 -10.52
N GLY A 78 1.56 13.34 -9.88
CA GLY A 78 1.06 12.88 -8.57
C GLY A 78 -0.40 12.43 -8.58
N LYS A 79 -0.88 11.88 -9.70
CA LYS A 79 -2.27 11.41 -9.85
C LYS A 79 -2.35 10.25 -10.83
N TYR A 80 -3.37 9.42 -10.65
CA TYR A 80 -3.63 8.32 -11.58
C TYR A 80 -4.06 8.86 -12.97
N VAL A 81 -3.40 8.37 -14.02
CA VAL A 81 -3.76 8.60 -15.43
C VAL A 81 -3.53 7.30 -16.20
N LEU A 82 -4.61 6.69 -16.70
CA LEU A 82 -4.54 5.44 -17.46
C LEU A 82 -3.58 5.57 -18.65
N GLY A 83 -2.54 4.75 -18.69
CA GLY A 83 -1.49 4.78 -19.70
C GLY A 83 -0.21 5.49 -19.23
N PRO A 84 -0.21 6.83 -19.11
CA PRO A 84 0.97 7.60 -18.73
C PRO A 84 1.41 7.48 -17.27
N ASN A 85 0.47 7.30 -16.33
CA ASN A 85 0.76 7.25 -14.90
C ASN A 85 -0.25 6.34 -14.18
N ASP A 86 -0.17 5.05 -14.45
CA ASP A 86 -1.08 4.05 -13.89
C ASP A 86 -0.36 2.96 -13.08
N CYS A 87 -1.12 2.02 -12.54
CA CYS A 87 -0.63 0.92 -11.73
C CYS A 87 0.50 0.12 -12.40
N SER A 88 0.40 -0.13 -13.71
CA SER A 88 1.39 -0.93 -14.44
C SER A 88 2.67 -0.15 -14.72
N THR A 89 2.53 1.15 -14.95
CA THR A 89 3.68 2.06 -15.11
C THR A 89 4.47 2.14 -13.82
N PHE A 90 3.78 2.33 -12.69
CA PHE A 90 4.39 2.33 -11.35
C PHE A 90 5.19 1.04 -11.07
N VAL A 91 4.65 -0.13 -11.42
CA VAL A 91 5.36 -1.42 -11.25
C VAL A 91 6.56 -1.54 -12.19
N CYS A 92 6.47 -1.03 -13.42
CA CYS A 92 7.62 -1.03 -14.34
C CYS A 92 8.76 -0.15 -13.81
N ASP A 93 8.44 1.05 -13.32
CA ASP A 93 9.42 1.97 -12.74
C ASP A 93 10.04 1.39 -11.47
N TYR A 94 9.26 0.65 -10.67
CA TYR A 94 9.77 -0.08 -9.52
C TYR A 94 10.87 -1.07 -9.92
N PHE A 95 10.61 -1.95 -10.90
CA PHE A 95 11.62 -2.90 -11.35
C PHE A 95 12.81 -2.21 -12.03
N GLU A 96 12.60 -1.12 -12.75
CA GLU A 96 13.69 -0.31 -13.32
C GLU A 96 14.62 0.21 -12.21
N GLY A 97 14.05 0.65 -11.09
CA GLY A 97 14.83 1.12 -9.93
C GLY A 97 15.60 0.00 -9.23
N LEU A 98 15.22 -1.26 -9.46
CA LEU A 98 15.96 -2.44 -9.03
C LEU A 98 16.92 -3.00 -10.10
N GLY A 99 17.09 -2.28 -11.21
CA GLY A 99 18.03 -2.63 -12.27
C GLY A 99 17.48 -3.53 -13.37
N VAL A 100 16.18 -3.86 -13.35
CA VAL A 100 15.52 -4.59 -14.45
C VAL A 100 14.62 -3.64 -15.21
N LYS A 101 15.06 -3.26 -16.42
CA LYS A 101 14.27 -2.44 -17.33
C LYS A 101 13.57 -3.31 -18.38
N PRO A 102 12.24 -3.48 -18.32
CA PRO A 102 11.51 -4.17 -19.37
C PRO A 102 11.74 -3.51 -20.74
N ARG A 103 11.87 -4.32 -21.80
CA ARG A 103 12.09 -3.81 -23.17
C ARG A 103 10.87 -3.10 -23.76
N TRP A 104 9.71 -3.23 -23.11
CA TRP A 104 8.46 -2.56 -23.46
C TRP A 104 7.69 -2.27 -22.17
N ARG A 105 6.75 -1.34 -22.23
CA ARG A 105 5.84 -1.07 -21.10
C ARG A 105 4.92 -2.28 -20.89
N MET A 106 5.10 -3.01 -19.79
CA MET A 106 4.25 -4.14 -19.45
C MET A 106 2.89 -3.67 -18.98
N GLY A 107 1.82 -4.15 -19.61
CA GLY A 107 0.48 -4.05 -19.05
C GLY A 107 0.19 -5.18 -18.05
N THR A 108 -0.91 -5.09 -17.32
CA THR A 108 -1.35 -6.17 -16.40
C THR A 108 -1.53 -7.51 -17.11
N ARG A 109 -1.93 -7.50 -18.39
CA ARG A 109 -2.01 -8.69 -19.25
C ARG A 109 -0.66 -9.38 -19.42
N ASP A 110 0.42 -8.62 -19.54
CA ASP A 110 1.77 -9.14 -19.70
C ASP A 110 2.29 -9.70 -18.38
N MET A 111 2.00 -9.01 -17.27
CA MET A 111 2.41 -9.40 -15.92
C MET A 111 1.75 -10.71 -15.47
N VAL A 112 0.52 -10.98 -15.88
CA VAL A 112 -0.14 -12.28 -15.62
C VAL A 112 0.20 -13.36 -16.65
N SER A 113 1.09 -13.08 -17.61
CA SER A 113 1.56 -14.06 -18.59
C SER A 113 3.00 -14.48 -18.27
N ARG A 114 3.19 -15.76 -17.97
CA ARG A 114 4.52 -16.32 -17.67
C ARG A 114 5.53 -16.07 -18.81
N THR A 115 5.08 -16.14 -20.06
CA THR A 115 5.91 -15.90 -21.24
C THR A 115 6.40 -14.45 -21.30
N TYR A 116 5.50 -13.48 -21.13
CA TYR A 116 5.87 -12.06 -21.18
C TYR A 116 6.66 -11.62 -19.94
N THR A 117 6.32 -12.15 -18.77
CA THR A 117 7.06 -11.91 -17.52
C THR A 117 8.52 -12.33 -17.66
N ARG A 118 8.78 -13.56 -18.15
CA ARG A 118 10.14 -14.05 -18.40
C ARG A 118 10.88 -13.23 -19.45
N ARG A 119 10.21 -12.83 -20.52
CA ARG A 119 10.80 -11.98 -21.58
C ARG A 119 11.18 -10.58 -21.07
N ALA A 120 10.56 -10.12 -19.99
CA ALA A 120 10.89 -8.87 -19.32
C ALA A 120 12.03 -9.01 -18.29
N GLY A 121 12.57 -10.22 -18.08
CA GLY A 121 13.62 -10.48 -17.09
C GLY A 121 13.10 -10.65 -15.67
N LEU A 122 11.83 -11.03 -15.52
CA LEU A 122 11.17 -11.27 -14.23
C LEU A 122 10.73 -12.73 -14.10
N GLU A 123 10.48 -13.16 -12.87
CA GLU A 123 9.96 -14.48 -12.54
C GLU A 123 8.66 -14.41 -11.75
N TRP A 124 7.94 -15.54 -11.67
CA TRP A 124 6.81 -15.66 -10.77
C TRP A 124 7.29 -16.14 -9.41
N ALA A 125 6.87 -15.44 -8.36
CA ALA A 125 7.02 -15.90 -6.99
C ALA A 125 5.83 -16.81 -6.63
N ASP A 126 6.10 -17.83 -5.80
CA ASP A 126 5.07 -18.79 -5.37
C ASP A 126 4.09 -18.18 -4.36
N ASN A 127 4.52 -17.14 -3.64
CA ASN A 127 3.75 -16.52 -2.57
C ASN A 127 3.93 -14.99 -2.54
N ALA A 128 3.01 -14.34 -1.84
CA ALA A 128 3.17 -12.94 -1.46
C ALA A 128 4.33 -12.83 -0.47
N GLN A 129 5.24 -11.88 -0.71
CA GLN A 129 6.37 -11.59 0.17
C GLN A 129 6.80 -10.14 -0.04
N ASN A 130 7.69 -9.63 0.81
CA ASN A 130 8.16 -8.25 0.67
C ASN A 130 8.80 -8.02 -0.70
N GLY A 131 8.49 -6.89 -1.35
CA GLY A 131 9.13 -6.46 -2.59
C GLY A 131 8.64 -7.12 -3.87
N VAL A 132 7.75 -8.12 -3.81
CA VAL A 132 7.18 -8.69 -5.05
C VAL A 132 6.08 -7.77 -5.58
N ALA A 133 5.99 -7.66 -6.90
CA ALA A 133 4.82 -7.05 -7.51
C ALA A 133 3.67 -8.04 -7.52
N PHE A 134 2.44 -7.59 -7.30
CA PHE A 134 1.23 -8.39 -7.55
C PHE A 134 0.57 -7.91 -8.83
N ALA A 135 -0.05 -8.82 -9.58
CA ALA A 135 -0.85 -8.49 -10.75
C ALA A 135 -2.03 -9.46 -10.89
N TYR A 136 -3.17 -8.96 -11.33
CA TYR A 136 -4.35 -9.79 -11.63
C TYR A 136 -5.20 -9.16 -12.74
N ARG A 137 -6.13 -9.97 -13.24
CA ARG A 137 -7.11 -9.61 -14.26
C ARG A 137 -8.50 -9.92 -13.72
N TYR A 138 -9.49 -9.13 -14.11
CA TYR A 138 -10.88 -9.34 -13.73
C TYR A 138 -11.81 -8.80 -14.81
N SER A 139 -13.04 -9.32 -14.84
CA SER A 139 -14.11 -8.76 -15.66
C SER A 139 -14.85 -7.71 -14.83
N SER A 140 -14.92 -6.46 -15.31
CA SER A 140 -15.68 -5.39 -14.66
C SER A 140 -17.19 -5.70 -14.71
N PRO A 141 -18.03 -5.00 -13.92
CA PRO A 141 -19.49 -5.13 -14.02
C PRO A 141 -20.05 -4.88 -15.42
N GLU A 142 -19.37 -4.07 -16.23
CA GLU A 142 -19.68 -3.78 -17.64
C GLU A 142 -19.19 -4.87 -18.61
N GLY A 143 -18.62 -5.97 -18.10
CA GLY A 143 -18.08 -7.08 -18.90
C GLY A 143 -16.75 -6.78 -19.58
N LYS A 144 -16.00 -5.77 -19.11
CA LYS A 144 -14.69 -5.43 -19.68
C LYS A 144 -13.57 -6.18 -18.97
N GLU A 145 -12.63 -6.69 -19.74
CA GLU A 145 -11.43 -7.35 -19.22
C GLU A 145 -10.41 -6.32 -18.72
N GLU A 146 -10.41 -6.09 -17.43
CA GLU A 146 -9.54 -5.15 -16.73
C GLU A 146 -8.44 -5.89 -15.95
N GLY A 147 -7.59 -5.13 -15.28
CA GLY A 147 -6.57 -5.68 -14.40
C GLY A 147 -5.91 -4.61 -13.56
N HIS A 148 -5.25 -5.05 -12.51
CA HIS A 148 -4.57 -4.15 -11.59
C HIS A 148 -3.30 -4.79 -11.05
N CYS A 149 -2.39 -3.95 -10.58
CA CYS A 149 -1.11 -4.37 -10.05
C CYS A 149 -0.54 -3.36 -9.06
N GLY A 150 0.48 -3.77 -8.31
CA GLY A 150 1.20 -2.95 -7.35
C GLY A 150 2.33 -3.73 -6.70
N ILE A 151 2.86 -3.22 -5.60
CA ILE A 151 3.97 -3.81 -4.86
C ILE A 151 3.48 -4.27 -3.48
N MET A 152 3.86 -5.49 -3.13
CA MET A 152 3.65 -6.06 -1.81
C MET A 152 4.76 -5.58 -0.86
N LEU A 153 4.38 -5.06 0.30
CA LEU A 153 5.28 -4.59 1.34
C LEU A 153 5.06 -5.39 2.62
N VAL A 154 6.13 -5.79 3.29
CA VAL A 154 6.07 -6.37 4.64
C VAL A 154 6.73 -5.39 5.61
N LEU A 155 5.92 -4.64 6.33
CA LEU A 155 6.35 -3.56 7.23
C LEU A 155 6.02 -3.95 8.67
N GLY A 156 7.03 -4.04 9.55
CA GLY A 156 6.81 -4.43 10.94
C GLY A 156 6.10 -5.79 11.11
N GLY A 157 6.36 -6.74 10.20
CA GLY A 157 5.70 -8.05 10.18
C GLY A 157 4.28 -8.07 9.61
N ARG A 158 3.83 -6.97 8.99
CA ARG A 158 2.49 -6.84 8.41
C ARG A 158 2.52 -6.58 6.92
N GLU A 159 1.50 -7.12 6.23
CA GLU A 159 1.39 -7.07 4.78
C GLU A 159 0.58 -5.85 4.31
N PHE A 160 1.18 -5.08 3.39
CA PHE A 160 0.57 -3.93 2.73
C PHE A 160 0.70 -4.03 1.21
N MET A 161 -0.20 -3.36 0.51
CA MET A 161 -0.25 -3.24 -0.94
C MET A 161 -0.02 -1.77 -1.28
N MET A 162 1.09 -1.44 -1.92
CA MET A 162 1.35 -0.11 -2.48
C MET A 162 1.01 -0.12 -3.96
N HIS A 163 0.08 0.72 -4.40
CA HIS A 163 -0.37 0.73 -5.78
C HIS A 163 -0.93 2.09 -6.20
N ASN A 164 -0.73 2.43 -7.46
CA ASN A 164 -1.33 3.62 -8.07
C ASN A 164 -2.74 3.27 -8.57
N SER A 165 -3.77 3.76 -7.87
CA SER A 165 -5.15 3.31 -8.02
C SER A 165 -6.02 4.33 -8.74
N GLY A 166 -6.72 3.87 -9.78
CA GLY A 166 -7.75 4.68 -10.45
C GLY A 166 -8.91 5.03 -9.53
N SER A 167 -9.31 4.13 -8.62
CA SER A 167 -10.43 4.36 -7.71
C SER A 167 -10.08 5.30 -6.55
N ALA A 168 -8.81 5.37 -6.16
CA ALA A 168 -8.33 6.33 -5.16
C ALA A 168 -7.82 7.64 -5.78
N GLY A 169 -7.67 7.70 -7.11
CA GLY A 169 -7.16 8.86 -7.84
C GLY A 169 -5.64 9.01 -7.81
N GLY A 170 -4.89 8.06 -7.24
CA GLY A 170 -3.44 8.16 -7.06
C GLY A 170 -2.84 7.02 -6.25
N LEU A 171 -1.61 7.25 -5.78
CA LEU A 171 -0.83 6.29 -5.01
C LEU A 171 -1.42 6.05 -3.61
N VAL A 172 -1.61 4.79 -3.25
CA VAL A 172 -2.15 4.36 -1.96
C VAL A 172 -1.30 3.24 -1.39
N VAL A 173 -1.15 3.23 -0.06
CA VAL A 173 -0.66 2.09 0.70
C VAL A 173 -1.77 1.62 1.63
N GLU A 174 -2.29 0.43 1.39
CA GLU A 174 -3.37 -0.15 2.19
C GLU A 174 -3.01 -1.55 2.68
N SER A 175 -3.55 -1.96 3.82
CA SER A 175 -3.31 -3.31 4.35
C SER A 175 -3.82 -4.35 3.35
N ARG A 176 -3.12 -5.49 3.27
CA ARG A 176 -3.53 -6.56 2.35
C ARG A 176 -4.95 -7.02 2.61
N ASP A 177 -5.37 -7.12 3.86
CA ASP A 177 -6.74 -7.53 4.20
C ASP A 177 -7.78 -6.53 3.70
N ALA A 178 -7.54 -5.23 3.87
CA ALA A 178 -8.43 -4.18 3.37
C ALA A 178 -8.50 -4.20 1.84
N PHE A 179 -7.35 -4.37 1.19
CA PHE A 179 -7.26 -4.51 -0.26
C PHE A 179 -8.09 -5.71 -0.75
N LEU A 180 -7.79 -6.92 -0.26
CA LEU A 180 -8.45 -8.15 -0.70
C LEU A 180 -9.95 -8.13 -0.44
N LYS A 181 -10.38 -7.60 0.70
CA LYS A 181 -11.80 -7.43 1.00
C LYS A 181 -12.48 -6.55 -0.05
N ARG A 182 -11.90 -5.40 -0.38
CA ARG A 182 -12.43 -4.48 -1.39
C ARG A 182 -12.48 -5.12 -2.78
N GLN A 183 -11.44 -5.87 -3.15
CA GLN A 183 -11.42 -6.58 -4.43
C GLN A 183 -12.49 -7.68 -4.51
N ALA A 184 -12.71 -8.43 -3.41
CA ALA A 184 -13.77 -9.43 -3.34
C ALA A 184 -15.17 -8.80 -3.44
N GLU A 185 -15.39 -7.65 -2.81
CA GLU A 185 -16.64 -6.88 -2.92
C GLU A 185 -16.90 -6.40 -4.36
N LEU A 186 -15.85 -6.22 -5.16
CA LEU A 186 -15.92 -5.90 -6.60
C LEU A 186 -16.06 -7.16 -7.50
N GLY A 187 -16.13 -8.36 -6.92
CA GLY A 187 -16.29 -9.61 -7.67
C GLY A 187 -15.00 -10.13 -8.32
N VAL A 188 -13.82 -9.64 -7.92
CA VAL A 188 -12.53 -10.10 -8.43
C VAL A 188 -12.21 -11.51 -7.91
N ASP A 189 -11.83 -12.44 -8.81
CA ASP A 189 -11.27 -13.74 -8.40
C ASP A 189 -9.84 -13.56 -7.84
N LEU A 190 -9.74 -13.54 -6.51
CA LEU A 190 -8.48 -13.36 -5.80
C LEU A 190 -7.48 -14.52 -6.00
N LYS A 191 -7.94 -15.70 -6.45
CA LYS A 191 -7.04 -16.81 -6.82
C LYS A 191 -6.27 -16.52 -8.12
N GLY A 192 -6.71 -15.52 -8.87
CA GLY A 192 -6.06 -15.03 -10.08
C GLY A 192 -4.83 -14.16 -9.85
N ILE A 193 -4.49 -13.80 -8.61
CA ILE A 193 -3.33 -12.97 -8.32
C ILE A 193 -2.04 -13.73 -8.66
N ARG A 194 -1.13 -13.04 -9.35
CA ARG A 194 0.23 -13.48 -9.66
C ARG A 194 1.21 -12.57 -8.96
N TYR A 195 2.28 -13.16 -8.43
CA TYR A 195 3.38 -12.42 -7.81
C TYR A 195 4.59 -12.47 -8.72
N LEU A 196 5.22 -11.31 -8.92
CA LEU A 196 6.36 -11.15 -9.82
C LEU A 196 7.56 -10.67 -9.00
N THR A 197 8.73 -11.26 -9.29
CA THR A 197 9.99 -10.95 -8.60
C THR A 197 11.14 -10.88 -9.60
N LEU A 198 12.26 -10.33 -9.16
CA LEU A 198 13.54 -10.53 -9.83
C LEU A 198 13.94 -12.02 -9.80
N PRO A 199 14.70 -12.51 -10.81
CA PRO A 199 15.22 -13.88 -10.85
C PRO A 199 16.15 -14.23 -9.69
#